data_AF-A0A7S1Y0E7-F1
#
_entry.id   AF-A0A7S1Y0E7-F1
#
_cell.length_a   1.000
_cell.length_b   1.000
_cell.length_c   1.000
_cell.angle_alpha   90.00
_cell.angle_beta   90.00
_cell.angle_gamma   90.00
#
_symmetry.space_group_name_H-M   'P 1'
#
loop_
_entity.id
_entity.type
_entity.pdbx_description
1 polymer ?
#
loop_
_entity_poly.entity_id
_entity_poly.type
_entity_poly.pdbx_seq_one_letter_code
_entity_poly.pdbx_strand_id
1 'polypeptide(L)'
;ARRRRRPRAGARAKAKAKPKPKPNLTLKGKPRGRIGDTPLIGLGNYADDHAAVSGTGIGEEFIRFCLAHSIAARMRFTGAGVIEAAGDAVRDELPKGCGGVIAVSAADGTITYPFNTKGMYRGGIDRDGVKTVAIWDEVRVVA
;
A
#
# COMPACT_ATOMS: atom_id res chain seq x y z
N ALA A 1 6.01 -72.18 -20.23
CA ALA A 1 6.26 -70.86 -19.62
C ALA A 1 5.36 -69.78 -20.26
N ARG A 2 4.21 -69.43 -19.65
CA ARG A 2 3.35 -68.32 -20.11
C ARG A 2 3.48 -67.15 -19.13
N ARG A 3 4.27 -66.13 -19.49
CA ARG A 3 4.38 -64.89 -18.70
C ARG A 3 3.07 -64.10 -18.80
N ARG A 4 2.30 -64.04 -17.71
CA ARG A 4 1.12 -63.16 -17.58
C ARG A 4 1.59 -61.70 -17.66
N ARG A 5 1.20 -60.96 -18.71
CA ARG A 5 1.38 -59.50 -18.78
C ARG A 5 0.45 -58.83 -17.77
N ARG A 6 1.02 -58.10 -16.80
CA ARG A 6 0.24 -57.23 -15.89
C ARG A 6 -0.41 -56.08 -16.69
N PRO A 7 -1.65 -55.68 -16.39
CA PRO A 7 -2.26 -54.53 -17.03
C PRO A 7 -1.54 -53.25 -16.57
N ARG A 8 -1.21 -52.36 -17.51
CA ARG A 8 -0.68 -51.03 -17.19
C ARG A 8 -1.79 -50.23 -16.51
N ALA A 9 -1.54 -49.78 -15.28
CA ALA A 9 -2.44 -48.88 -14.57
C ALA A 9 -2.67 -47.62 -15.41
N GLY A 10 -3.92 -47.39 -15.81
CA GLY A 10 -4.32 -46.18 -16.51
C GLY A 10 -4.07 -44.97 -15.62
N ALA A 11 -3.24 -44.03 -16.09
CA ALA A 11 -3.05 -42.75 -15.45
C ALA A 11 -4.39 -42.00 -15.46
N ARG A 12 -5.07 -41.96 -14.30
CA ARG A 12 -6.19 -41.04 -14.10
C ARG A 12 -5.63 -39.62 -14.17
N ALA A 13 -5.96 -38.89 -15.24
CA ALA A 13 -5.74 -37.46 -15.30
C ALA A 13 -6.41 -36.82 -14.08
N LYS A 14 -5.61 -36.21 -13.19
CA LYS A 14 -6.14 -35.45 -12.08
C LYS A 14 -6.99 -34.32 -12.65
N ALA A 15 -8.28 -34.30 -12.30
CA ALA A 15 -9.16 -33.19 -12.64
C ALA A 15 -8.48 -31.88 -12.20
N LYS A 16 -8.26 -30.95 -13.15
CA LYS A 16 -7.69 -29.64 -12.83
C LYS A 16 -8.59 -29.00 -11.77
N ALA A 17 -8.02 -28.74 -10.60
CA ALA A 17 -8.72 -28.04 -9.53
C ALA A 17 -9.29 -26.74 -10.11
N LYS A 18 -10.61 -26.51 -9.92
CA LYS A 18 -11.22 -25.24 -10.27
C LYS A 18 -10.41 -24.12 -9.59
N PRO A 19 -10.03 -23.05 -10.30
CA PRO A 19 -9.25 -21.98 -9.70
C PRO A 19 -10.04 -21.44 -8.51
N LYS A 20 -9.44 -21.51 -7.32
CA LYS A 20 -10.03 -20.89 -6.13
C LYS A 20 -10.19 -19.39 -6.43
N PRO A 21 -11.31 -18.76 -6.04
CA PRO A 21 -11.44 -17.32 -6.17
C PRO A 21 -10.26 -16.69 -5.43
N LYS A 22 -9.44 -15.90 -6.14
CA LYS A 22 -8.36 -15.15 -5.49
C LYS A 22 -9.00 -14.19 -4.50
N PRO A 23 -8.48 -14.09 -3.26
CA PRO A 23 -8.98 -13.09 -2.33
C PRO A 23 -8.84 -11.71 -2.97
N ASN A 24 -9.83 -10.85 -2.77
CA ASN A 24 -9.70 -9.45 -3.14
C ASN A 24 -8.69 -8.82 -2.17
N LEU A 25 -7.50 -8.51 -2.69
CA LEU A 25 -6.44 -7.84 -1.93
C LEU A 25 -6.75 -6.35 -1.68
N THR A 26 -7.67 -5.77 -2.44
CA THR A 26 -8.07 -4.36 -2.38
C THR A 26 -9.58 -4.24 -2.06
N LEU A 27 -10.31 -3.32 -2.71
CA LEU A 27 -11.72 -3.05 -2.41
C LEU A 27 -12.62 -4.30 -2.49
N LYS A 28 -13.43 -4.53 -1.45
CA LYS A 28 -14.42 -5.61 -1.40
C LYS A 28 -15.53 -5.37 -2.42
N GLY A 29 -15.94 -6.41 -3.14
CA GLY A 29 -17.01 -6.31 -4.14
C GLY A 29 -16.60 -5.61 -5.46
N LYS A 30 -15.32 -5.29 -5.66
CA LYS A 30 -14.85 -4.65 -6.89
C LYS A 30 -15.15 -5.51 -8.15
N PRO A 31 -15.48 -4.88 -9.30
CA PRO A 31 -15.58 -5.59 -10.57
C PRO A 31 -14.30 -6.33 -10.92
N ARG A 32 -14.43 -7.45 -11.65
CA ARG A 32 -13.26 -8.16 -12.19
C ARG A 32 -12.53 -7.23 -13.17
N GLY A 33 -11.20 -7.22 -13.10
CA GLY A 33 -10.37 -6.33 -13.92
C GLY A 33 -10.18 -4.92 -13.35
N ARG A 34 -10.91 -4.50 -12.30
CA ARG A 34 -10.65 -3.20 -11.65
C ARG A 34 -9.27 -3.20 -11.00
N ILE A 35 -8.45 -2.22 -11.38
CA ILE A 35 -7.11 -1.96 -10.85
C ILE A 35 -7.19 -0.76 -9.90
N GLY A 36 -6.53 -0.84 -8.75
CA GLY A 36 -6.40 0.27 -7.80
C GLY A 36 -5.08 1.01 -7.98
N ASP A 37 -4.78 1.89 -7.05
CA ASP A 37 -3.56 2.69 -6.97
C ASP A 37 -2.31 1.86 -6.62
N THR A 38 -2.44 0.85 -5.76
CA THR A 38 -1.30 0.09 -5.20
C THR A 38 -0.28 -0.44 -6.23
N PRO A 39 -0.67 -1.06 -7.36
CA PRO A 39 0.29 -1.56 -8.35
C PRO A 39 0.78 -0.48 -9.34
N LEU A 40 0.33 0.77 -9.20
CA LEU A 40 0.62 1.86 -10.12
C LEU A 40 1.62 2.82 -9.49
N ILE A 41 2.80 2.93 -10.11
CA ILE A 41 3.89 3.79 -9.64
C ILE A 41 3.45 5.25 -9.63
N GLY A 42 3.75 5.94 -8.54
CA GLY A 42 3.43 7.35 -8.36
C GLY A 42 2.02 7.61 -7.81
N LEU A 43 1.18 6.59 -7.67
CA LEU A 43 -0.20 6.75 -7.20
C LEU A 43 -0.31 6.30 -5.74
N GLY A 44 -0.25 4.99 -5.51
CA GLY A 44 -0.27 4.38 -4.17
C GLY A 44 1.11 4.08 -3.60
N ASN A 45 2.16 4.12 -4.42
CA ASN A 45 3.53 3.86 -4.00
C ASN A 45 4.51 4.66 -4.84
N TYR A 46 5.48 5.31 -4.20
CA TYR A 46 6.51 6.07 -4.88
C TYR A 46 7.76 6.19 -3.99
N ALA A 47 8.94 6.22 -4.60
CA ALA A 47 10.19 6.51 -3.89
C ALA A 47 11.18 7.22 -4.82
N ASP A 48 11.83 8.26 -4.31
CA ASP A 48 12.93 8.97 -4.96
C ASP A 48 13.93 9.51 -3.93
N ASP A 49 14.85 10.39 -4.37
CA ASP A 49 15.87 11.01 -3.53
C ASP A 49 15.33 12.02 -2.49
N HIS A 50 14.01 12.27 -2.47
CA HIS A 50 13.34 13.16 -1.53
C HIS A 50 12.50 12.38 -0.52
N ALA A 51 11.72 11.40 -0.97
CA ALA A 51 10.85 10.63 -0.09
C ALA A 51 10.53 9.22 -0.59
N ALA A 52 10.17 8.34 0.35
CA ALA A 52 9.47 7.09 0.09
C ALA A 52 8.06 7.17 0.67
N VAL A 53 7.05 6.85 -0.14
CA VAL A 53 5.62 7.01 0.18
C VAL A 53 4.86 5.74 -0.16
N SER A 54 4.02 5.28 0.78
CA SER A 54 3.03 4.21 0.55
C SER A 54 1.66 4.65 1.04
N GLY A 55 0.67 4.51 0.17
CA GLY A 55 -0.71 4.90 0.38
C GLY A 55 -1.64 3.75 0.70
N THR A 56 -2.72 4.07 1.41
CA THR A 56 -3.84 3.14 1.65
C THR A 56 -5.16 3.90 1.65
N GLY A 57 -6.16 3.38 0.93
CA GLY A 57 -7.48 4.01 0.86
C GLY A 57 -8.32 3.63 -0.36
N ILE A 58 -9.14 4.57 -0.80
CA ILE A 58 -9.95 4.47 -2.01
C ILE A 58 -9.05 4.75 -3.22
N GLY A 59 -8.62 3.69 -3.89
CA GLY A 59 -7.61 3.80 -4.94
C GLY A 59 -7.95 4.75 -6.09
N GLU A 60 -9.24 4.95 -6.42
CA GLU A 60 -9.67 5.94 -7.42
C GLU A 60 -9.18 7.35 -7.07
N GLU A 61 -9.21 7.74 -5.80
CA GLU A 61 -8.77 9.07 -5.38
C GLU A 61 -7.24 9.19 -5.45
N PHE A 62 -6.51 8.16 -5.02
CA PHE A 62 -5.05 8.11 -5.12
C PHE A 62 -4.57 8.19 -6.57
N ILE A 63 -5.31 7.57 -7.50
CA ILE A 63 -5.06 7.66 -8.95
C ILE A 63 -5.31 9.08 -9.46
N ARG A 64 -6.44 9.70 -9.10
CA ARG A 64 -6.83 11.04 -9.57
C ARG A 64 -5.84 12.12 -9.18
N PHE A 65 -5.30 12.05 -7.97
CA PHE A 65 -4.39 13.06 -7.44
C PHE A 65 -2.91 12.72 -7.62
N CYS A 66 -2.59 11.55 -8.20
CA CYS A 66 -1.20 11.04 -8.26
C CYS A 66 -0.51 11.15 -6.88
N LEU A 67 -1.22 10.75 -5.82
CA LEU A 67 -0.96 11.23 -4.45
C LEU A 67 0.47 10.97 -3.96
N ALA A 68 1.00 9.76 -4.18
CA ALA A 68 2.36 9.44 -3.73
C ALA A 68 3.43 10.26 -4.45
N HIS A 69 3.28 10.47 -5.76
CA HIS A 69 4.18 11.30 -6.54
C HIS A 69 4.02 12.79 -6.23
N SER A 70 2.80 13.27 -5.99
CA SER A 70 2.54 14.68 -5.68
C SER A 70 3.25 15.12 -4.40
N ILE A 71 3.34 14.26 -3.39
CA ILE A 71 4.10 14.50 -2.15
C ILE A 71 5.59 14.69 -2.45
N ALA A 72 6.21 13.75 -3.18
CA ALA A 72 7.62 13.87 -3.55
C ALA A 72 7.90 15.08 -4.45
N ALA A 73 6.99 15.37 -5.39
CA ALA A 73 7.08 16.54 -6.26
C ALA A 73 7.00 17.86 -5.46
N ARG A 74 6.11 17.95 -4.46
CA ARG A 74 6.05 19.10 -3.54
C ARG A 74 7.39 19.29 -2.82
N MET A 75 7.91 18.25 -2.19
CA MET A 75 9.22 18.32 -1.53
C MET A 75 10.33 18.77 -2.49
N ARG A 76 10.35 18.22 -3.71
CA ARG A 76 11.34 18.55 -4.74
C ARG A 76 11.26 19.99 -5.24
N PHE A 77 10.07 20.50 -5.51
CA PHE A 77 9.89 21.79 -6.21
C PHE A 77 9.65 22.97 -5.28
N THR A 78 9.14 22.74 -4.06
CA THR A 78 8.89 23.82 -3.09
C THR A 78 9.86 23.81 -1.91
N GLY A 79 10.59 22.72 -1.71
CA GLY A 79 11.45 22.54 -0.53
C GLY A 79 10.68 22.23 0.76
N ALA A 80 9.37 21.95 0.67
CA ALA A 80 8.56 21.58 1.82
C ALA A 80 9.09 20.30 2.50
N GLY A 81 8.99 20.24 3.82
CA GLY A 81 9.32 19.04 4.58
C GLY A 81 8.30 17.93 4.37
N VAL A 82 8.67 16.67 4.63
CA VAL A 82 7.77 15.52 4.41
C VAL A 82 6.47 15.60 5.22
N ILE A 83 6.52 16.16 6.44
CA ILE A 83 5.35 16.32 7.31
C ILE A 83 4.33 17.27 6.68
N GLU A 84 4.80 18.41 6.18
CA GLU A 84 3.98 19.42 5.51
C GLU A 84 3.44 18.87 4.18
N ALA A 85 4.33 18.40 3.30
CA ALA A 85 3.97 17.92 1.97
C ALA A 85 2.94 16.78 2.01
N ALA A 86 3.15 15.78 2.88
CA ALA A 86 2.20 14.67 3.03
C ALA A 86 0.92 15.09 3.76
N GLY A 87 1.03 15.98 4.75
CA GLY A 87 -0.12 16.48 5.50
C GLY A 87 -1.09 17.21 4.59
N ASP A 88 -0.58 18.10 3.75
CA ASP A 88 -1.40 18.91 2.85
C ASP A 88 -1.99 18.08 1.71
N ALA A 89 -1.22 17.13 1.14
CA ALA A 89 -1.76 16.21 0.15
C ALA A 89 -2.95 15.40 0.70
N VAL A 90 -2.86 14.91 1.94
CA VAL A 90 -3.94 14.11 2.55
C VAL A 90 -5.10 14.95 3.07
N ARG A 91 -4.87 16.15 3.60
CA ARG A 91 -5.93 16.99 4.17
C ARG A 91 -6.66 17.82 3.11
N ASP A 92 -5.93 18.31 2.12
CA ASP A 92 -6.43 19.35 1.21
C ASP A 92 -6.81 18.79 -0.17
N GLU A 93 -6.10 17.77 -0.67
CA GLU A 93 -6.41 17.16 -1.97
C GLU A 93 -7.34 15.95 -1.83
N LEU A 94 -7.07 15.07 -0.86
CA LEU A 94 -7.81 13.82 -0.73
C LEU A 94 -9.19 14.06 -0.10
N PRO A 95 -10.30 13.57 -0.69
CA PRO A 95 -11.63 13.74 -0.10
C PRO A 95 -11.70 13.09 1.30
N LYS A 96 -12.55 13.64 2.17
CA LYS A 96 -12.67 13.19 3.56
C LYS A 96 -13.02 11.71 3.65
N GLY A 97 -12.30 10.98 4.51
CA GLY A 97 -12.56 9.56 4.76
C GLY A 97 -12.04 8.61 3.69
N CYS A 98 -11.19 9.08 2.76
CA CYS A 98 -10.74 8.28 1.63
C CYS A 98 -9.40 7.57 1.87
N GLY A 99 -8.56 7.98 2.82
CA GLY A 99 -7.34 7.23 3.10
C GLY A 99 -6.28 7.97 3.90
N GLY A 100 -5.06 7.47 3.78
CA GLY A 100 -3.85 8.08 4.33
C GLY A 100 -2.60 7.51 3.68
N VAL A 101 -1.46 8.08 4.06
CA VAL A 101 -0.14 7.63 3.59
C VAL A 101 0.81 7.44 4.75
N ILE A 102 1.78 6.56 4.57
CA ILE A 102 3.05 6.61 5.32
C ILE A 102 4.08 7.23 4.39
N ALA A 103 4.88 8.17 4.91
CA ALA A 103 5.95 8.80 4.15
C ALA A 103 7.21 8.94 5.01
N VAL A 104 8.37 8.74 4.38
CA VAL A 104 9.69 8.89 5.01
C VAL A 104 10.52 9.83 4.15
N SER A 105 11.11 10.84 4.77
CA SER A 105 12.06 11.75 4.13
C SER A 105 13.40 11.06 3.90
N ALA A 106 13.93 11.15 2.69
CA ALA A 106 15.24 10.58 2.36
C ALA A 106 16.40 11.35 3.02
N ALA A 107 16.25 12.66 3.21
CA ALA A 107 17.30 13.53 3.75
C ALA A 107 17.63 13.21 5.22
N ASP A 108 16.61 13.22 6.07
CA ASP A 108 16.75 13.16 7.54
C ASP A 108 16.09 11.91 8.16
N GLY A 109 15.36 11.11 7.39
CA GLY A 109 14.67 9.93 7.88
C GLY A 109 13.41 10.24 8.68
N THR A 110 12.94 11.50 8.64
CA THR A 110 11.70 11.91 9.29
C THR A 110 10.54 11.08 8.76
N ILE A 111 9.75 10.48 9.67
CA ILE A 111 8.60 9.64 9.35
C ILE A 111 7.31 10.40 9.64
N THR A 112 6.34 10.33 8.73
CA THR A 112 5.00 10.88 8.92
C THR A 112 3.93 9.90 8.44
N TYR A 113 2.74 10.00 9.02
CA TYR A 113 1.61 9.13 8.70
C TYR A 113 0.27 9.88 8.70
N PRO A 114 0.07 10.88 7.83
CA PRO A 114 -1.19 11.60 7.77
C PRO A 114 -2.30 10.73 7.18
N PHE A 115 -3.49 10.81 7.74
CA PHE A 115 -4.70 10.14 7.26
C PHE A 115 -5.92 11.02 7.50
N ASN A 116 -6.96 10.84 6.69
CA ASN A 116 -8.23 11.55 6.80
C ASN A 116 -9.43 10.60 7.05
N THR A 117 -9.15 9.31 7.29
CA THR A 117 -10.10 8.29 7.75
C THR A 117 -10.32 8.38 9.26
N LYS A 118 -11.28 7.61 9.79
CA LYS A 118 -11.46 7.52 11.25
C LYS A 118 -10.22 6.99 11.97
N GLY A 119 -9.42 6.16 11.28
CA GLY A 119 -8.19 5.58 11.79
C GLY A 119 -7.41 4.91 10.67
N MET A 120 -6.13 4.68 10.94
CA MET A 120 -5.19 4.01 10.06
C MET A 120 -4.20 3.20 10.92
N TYR A 121 -4.22 1.88 10.77
CA TYR A 121 -3.23 1.00 11.38
C TYR A 121 -1.85 1.37 10.86
N ARG A 122 -0.96 1.77 11.77
CA ARG A 122 0.37 2.25 11.41
C ARG A 122 1.39 1.96 12.50
N GLY A 123 2.65 1.90 12.09
CA GLY A 123 3.79 1.89 12.97
C GLY A 123 5.05 2.26 12.21
N GLY A 124 6.07 2.67 12.95
CA GLY A 124 7.35 3.09 12.42
C GLY A 124 8.46 2.89 13.43
N ILE A 125 9.70 2.91 12.95
CA ILE A 125 10.90 2.94 13.78
C ILE A 125 11.79 4.03 13.19
N ASP A 126 12.12 5.04 13.99
CA ASP A 126 12.98 6.13 13.53
C ASP A 126 14.46 5.76 13.59
N ARG A 127 15.33 6.71 13.20
CA ARG A 127 16.79 6.53 13.18
C ARG A 127 17.39 6.33 14.58
N ASP A 128 16.72 6.80 15.62
CA ASP A 128 17.13 6.65 17.02
C ASP A 128 16.62 5.33 17.63
N GLY A 129 15.88 4.54 16.85
CA GLY A 129 15.32 3.26 17.27
C GLY A 129 14.02 3.38 18.05
N VAL A 130 13.41 4.58 18.12
CA VAL A 130 12.12 4.79 18.77
C VAL A 130 11.04 4.15 17.91
N LYS A 131 10.36 3.16 18.50
CA LYS A 131 9.28 2.44 17.83
C LYS A 131 7.95 3.09 18.18
N THR A 132 7.12 3.31 17.18
CA THR A 132 5.77 3.86 17.35
C THR A 132 4.72 2.93 16.76
N VAL A 133 3.56 2.85 17.41
CA VAL A 133 2.39 2.12 16.92
C VAL A 133 1.14 2.93 17.20
N ALA A 134 0.21 2.97 16.25
CA ALA A 134 -1.02 3.72 16.39
C ALA A 134 -2.13 3.18 15.48
N ILE A 135 -3.37 3.50 15.84
CA ILE A 135 -4.57 3.19 15.05
C ILE A 135 -5.38 4.47 14.85
N TRP A 136 -5.64 5.18 15.93
CA TRP A 136 -6.33 6.47 15.95
C TRP A 136 -5.32 7.62 15.94
N ASP A 137 -5.74 8.83 16.28
CA ASP A 137 -4.88 10.01 16.28
C ASP A 137 -3.70 9.88 17.26
N GLU A 138 -3.94 9.29 18.43
CA GLU A 138 -2.92 9.06 19.45
C GLU A 138 -1.83 8.09 18.99
N VAL A 139 -0.58 8.54 19.09
CA VAL A 139 0.62 7.74 18.81
C VAL A 139 1.20 7.20 20.10
N ARG A 140 1.46 5.89 20.15
CA ARG A 140 2.09 5.23 21.30
C ARG A 140 3.52 4.85 20.96
N VAL A 141 4.45 5.22 21.84
CA VAL A 141 5.82 4.71 21.80
C VAL A 141 5.84 3.33 22.45
N VAL A 142 6.49 2.36 21.80
CA VAL A 142 6.61 0.98 22.30
C VAL A 142 8.08 0.64 22.56
N ALA A 143 8.35 -0.06 23.66
CA ALA A 143 9.69 -0.51 24.05
C ALA A 143 10.17 -1.69 23.17
#